data_AF-A0A961MMZ8-F1
#
_entry.id   AF-A0A961MMZ8-F1
#
_cell.length_a   1.000
_cell.length_b   1.000
_cell.length_c   1.000
_cell.angle_alpha   90.00
_cell.angle_beta   90.00
_cell.angle_gamma   90.00
#
_symmetry.space_group_name_H-M   'P 1'
#
loop_
_entity.id
_entity.type
_entity.pdbx_description
1 polymer ?
#
loop_
_entity_poly.entity_id
_entity_poly.type
_entity_poly.pdbx_seq_one_letter_code
_entity_poly.pdbx_strand_id
1 'polypeptide(L)'
;MRAAEILERLSVAWKHGEHVDLAGVTCEGRLDLSGREIPGVDFSGATFPEGIDATGTRFLGLAWFRGVAFEGPSPFARAQFLTDARFEDASFDAPADFSKVEFRGIARFDHARFAQGASFAGTVSYGNVSLAHADFGAPADFRGAEYLGGIWCDSTAFAEGTDFSDIQVHGRLWIRRARLGTAPLAADRFTLSFGYTYA
;
A
#
# COMPACT_ATOMS: atom_id res chain seq x y z
N MET A 1 14.51 18.39 2.95
CA MET A 1 15.47 17.54 3.68
C MET A 1 16.10 16.62 2.67
N ARG A 2 17.44 16.53 2.65
CA ARG A 2 18.13 15.69 1.65
C ARG A 2 17.87 14.22 1.92
N ALA A 3 17.75 13.42 0.86
CA ALA A 3 17.57 11.96 0.98
C ALA A 3 18.62 11.31 1.91
N ALA A 4 19.89 11.76 1.84
CA ALA A 4 20.96 11.27 2.71
C ALA A 4 20.72 11.55 4.21
N GLU A 5 20.12 12.70 4.56
CA GLU A 5 19.80 13.06 5.94
C GLU A 5 18.65 12.20 6.47
N ILE A 6 17.66 11.91 5.62
CA ILE A 6 16.59 10.96 5.95
C ILE A 6 17.19 9.58 6.22
N LEU A 7 18.07 9.08 5.35
CA LEU A 7 18.72 7.78 5.52
C LEU A 7 19.53 7.68 6.81
N GLU A 8 20.26 8.73 7.17
CA GLU A 8 21.00 8.78 8.44
C GLU A 8 20.05 8.63 9.63
N ARG A 9 18.92 9.35 9.62
CA ARG A 9 17.90 9.25 10.68
C ARG A 9 17.24 7.89 10.76
N LEU A 10 17.13 7.17 9.65
CA LEU A 10 16.57 5.81 9.59
C LEU A 10 17.59 4.71 9.95
N SER A 11 18.89 5.04 10.01
CA SER A 11 19.98 4.09 10.29
C SER A 11 20.14 3.79 11.78
N VAL A 12 19.05 3.81 12.55
CA VAL A 12 19.03 3.57 13.99
C VAL A 12 18.51 2.17 14.31
N ALA A 13 19.00 1.58 15.39
CA ALA A 13 18.50 0.30 15.87
C ALA A 13 17.01 0.44 16.25
N TRP A 14 16.18 -0.47 15.73
CA TRP A 14 14.76 -0.49 16.07
C TRP A 14 14.54 -0.84 17.55
N LYS A 15 13.61 -0.11 18.18
CA LYS A 15 13.09 -0.38 19.51
C LYS A 15 11.57 -0.44 19.45
N HIS A 16 10.99 -1.41 20.16
CA HIS A 16 9.55 -1.62 20.18
C HIS A 16 8.82 -0.37 20.72
N GLY A 17 7.79 0.07 20.00
CA GLY A 17 6.99 1.26 20.34
C GLY A 17 7.61 2.60 19.94
N GLU A 18 8.87 2.62 19.47
CA GLU A 18 9.51 3.82 18.96
C GLU A 18 9.38 3.93 17.44
N HIS A 19 9.42 5.17 16.96
CA HIS A 19 9.48 5.50 15.54
C HIS A 19 10.38 6.72 15.31
N VAL A 20 10.92 6.81 14.10
CA VAL A 20 11.63 7.99 13.60
C VAL A 20 10.60 8.95 13.03
N ASP A 21 10.45 10.12 13.64
CA ASP A 21 9.51 11.16 13.20
C ASP A 21 10.08 11.95 12.00
N LEU A 22 9.51 11.71 10.83
CA LEU A 22 9.78 12.40 9.56
C LEU A 22 8.45 12.94 8.99
N ALA A 23 7.48 13.27 9.85
CA ALA A 23 6.21 13.81 9.41
C ALA A 23 6.40 15.17 8.71
N GLY A 24 5.65 15.39 7.63
CA GLY A 24 5.65 16.65 6.87
C GLY A 24 6.94 16.95 6.10
N VAL A 25 7.92 16.03 6.06
CA VAL A 25 9.18 16.31 5.35
C VAL A 25 8.97 16.29 3.83
N THR A 26 9.54 17.26 3.13
CA THR A 26 9.76 17.16 1.69
C THR A 26 11.17 16.62 1.45
N CYS A 27 11.26 15.45 0.80
CA CYS A 27 12.53 14.83 0.42
C CYS A 27 13.12 15.53 -0.81
N GLU A 28 14.37 15.98 -0.72
CA GLU A 28 15.15 16.45 -1.86
C GLU A 28 15.90 15.26 -2.46
N GLY A 29 15.61 14.94 -3.72
CA GLY A 29 16.10 13.73 -4.37
C GLY A 29 15.21 12.51 -4.16
N ARG A 30 15.51 11.44 -4.90
CA ARG A 30 14.91 10.11 -4.70
C ARG A 30 15.43 9.48 -3.41
N LEU A 31 14.53 8.99 -2.55
CA LEU A 31 14.90 8.28 -1.32
C LEU A 31 15.10 6.78 -1.58
N ASP A 32 16.30 6.25 -1.41
CA ASP A 32 16.60 4.83 -1.64
C ASP A 32 16.68 4.01 -0.33
N LEU A 33 15.59 3.30 -0.02
CA LEU A 33 15.46 2.37 1.09
C LEU A 33 15.68 0.90 0.67
N SER A 34 16.05 0.62 -0.58
CA SER A 34 16.01 -0.73 -1.14
C SER A 34 16.84 -1.74 -0.34
N GLY A 35 16.24 -2.88 -0.03
CA GLY A 35 16.86 -3.98 0.73
C GLY A 35 17.23 -3.66 2.19
N ARG A 36 16.86 -2.48 2.71
CA ARG A 36 17.20 -2.07 4.08
C ARG A 36 16.21 -2.59 5.10
N GLU A 37 16.65 -2.64 6.36
CA GLU A 37 15.75 -2.71 7.49
C GLU A 37 15.52 -1.30 8.04
N ILE A 38 14.25 -0.92 8.17
CA ILE A 38 13.81 0.41 8.60
C ILE A 38 13.07 0.24 9.93
N PRO A 39 13.39 1.04 10.97
CA PRO A 39 12.66 1.00 12.24
C PRO A 39 11.20 1.46 12.05
N GLY A 40 10.45 1.63 13.15
CA GLY A 40 9.21 2.39 13.08
C GLY A 40 9.50 3.77 12.46
N VAL A 41 8.63 4.25 11.58
CA VAL A 41 8.84 5.51 10.86
C VAL A 41 7.51 6.23 10.65
N ASP A 42 7.53 7.54 10.86
CA ASP A 42 6.42 8.43 10.52
C ASP A 42 6.79 9.30 9.30
N PHE A 43 6.15 9.06 8.17
CA PHE A 43 6.17 9.91 6.97
C PHE A 43 4.81 10.56 6.73
N SER A 44 3.96 10.72 7.75
CA SER A 44 2.65 11.33 7.59
C SER A 44 2.78 12.76 7.08
N GLY A 45 2.08 13.08 5.99
CA GLY A 45 2.14 14.38 5.31
C GLY A 45 3.47 14.66 4.58
N ALA A 46 4.38 13.69 4.48
CA ALA A 46 5.62 13.87 3.75
C ALA A 46 5.39 13.95 2.23
N THR A 47 6.34 14.54 1.51
CA THR A 47 6.32 14.64 0.04
C THR A 47 7.60 14.07 -0.53
N PHE A 48 7.47 13.25 -1.57
CA PHE A 48 8.57 12.64 -2.32
C PHE A 48 8.47 13.04 -3.81
N PRO A 49 8.98 14.23 -4.18
CA PRO A 49 8.91 14.74 -5.55
C PRO A 49 9.56 13.81 -6.58
N GLU A 50 10.71 13.22 -6.23
CA GLU A 50 11.45 12.28 -7.08
C GLU A 50 11.17 10.81 -6.71
N GLY A 51 10.19 10.58 -5.82
CA GLY A 51 9.76 9.26 -5.39
C GLY A 51 10.67 8.58 -4.37
N ILE A 52 10.40 7.31 -4.14
CA ILE A 52 11.06 6.45 -3.14
C ILE A 52 11.37 5.09 -3.76
N ASP A 53 12.45 4.44 -3.35
CA ASP A 53 12.71 3.02 -3.61
C ASP A 53 12.66 2.24 -2.32
N ALA A 54 11.59 1.51 -2.08
CA ALA A 54 11.42 0.60 -0.95
C ALA A 54 11.44 -0.87 -1.40
N THR A 55 12.06 -1.17 -2.56
CA THR A 55 12.13 -2.54 -3.08
C THR A 55 12.85 -3.45 -2.11
N GLY A 56 12.19 -4.52 -1.65
CA GLY A 56 12.77 -5.49 -0.71
C GLY A 56 13.03 -4.93 0.70
N THR A 57 12.55 -3.73 1.02
CA THR A 57 12.73 -3.10 2.33
C THR A 57 11.91 -3.83 3.40
N ARG A 58 12.47 -3.96 4.60
CA ARG A 58 11.81 -4.55 5.77
C ARG A 58 11.48 -3.44 6.77
N PHE A 59 10.22 -3.08 6.91
CA PHE A 59 9.74 -2.16 7.93
C PHE A 59 9.47 -2.93 9.22
N LEU A 60 10.36 -2.75 10.20
CA LEU A 60 10.38 -3.50 11.46
C LEU A 60 9.30 -3.04 12.44
N GLY A 61 9.02 -1.74 12.46
CA GLY A 61 7.99 -1.13 13.30
C GLY A 61 6.79 -0.65 12.50
N LEU A 62 5.96 0.21 13.13
CA LEU A 62 4.84 0.86 12.46
C LEU A 62 5.37 1.76 11.34
N ALA A 63 4.76 1.69 10.17
CA ALA A 63 5.12 2.52 9.03
C ALA A 63 3.94 3.43 8.67
N TRP A 64 4.04 4.70 9.03
CA TRP A 64 3.01 5.70 8.74
C TRP A 64 3.38 6.49 7.48
N PHE A 65 2.45 6.51 6.53
CA PHE A 65 2.48 7.20 5.25
C PHE A 65 1.17 7.95 5.04
N ARG A 66 0.54 8.42 6.12
CA ARG A 66 -0.78 9.04 6.06
C ARG A 66 -0.71 10.38 5.36
N GLY A 67 -1.53 10.62 4.35
CA GLY A 67 -1.48 11.87 3.58
C GLY A 67 -0.14 12.12 2.91
N VAL A 68 0.69 11.08 2.70
CA VAL A 68 1.95 11.22 1.96
C VAL A 68 1.67 11.52 0.48
N ALA A 69 2.50 12.35 -0.14
CA ALA A 69 2.47 12.61 -1.57
C ALA A 69 3.68 11.99 -2.26
N PHE A 70 3.47 10.93 -3.03
CA PHE A 70 4.46 10.35 -3.95
C PHE A 70 4.24 10.92 -5.34
N GLU A 71 4.94 12.02 -5.66
CA GLU A 71 4.85 12.66 -6.98
C GLU A 71 5.73 11.93 -8.02
N GLY A 72 6.80 11.27 -7.55
CA GLY A 72 7.64 10.38 -8.34
C GLY A 72 7.37 8.89 -8.09
N PRO A 73 7.96 7.98 -8.89
CA PRO A 73 7.73 6.54 -8.77
C PRO A 73 8.01 5.99 -7.36
N SER A 74 7.14 5.09 -6.90
CA SER A 74 7.22 4.54 -5.54
C SER A 74 7.19 3.01 -5.53
N PRO A 75 8.25 2.32 -6.00
CA PRO A 75 8.36 0.88 -5.85
C PRO A 75 8.51 0.48 -4.38
N PHE A 76 7.58 -0.36 -3.92
CA PHE A 76 7.59 -1.15 -2.68
C PHE A 76 7.65 -2.66 -3.00
N ALA A 77 8.07 -3.02 -4.22
CA ALA A 77 8.05 -4.41 -4.67
C ALA A 77 8.85 -5.31 -3.71
N ARG A 78 8.26 -6.43 -3.27
CA ARG A 78 8.86 -7.36 -2.29
C ARG A 78 9.18 -6.73 -0.93
N ALA A 79 8.68 -5.54 -0.62
CA ALA A 79 8.80 -4.99 0.73
C ALA A 79 8.03 -5.86 1.73
N GLN A 80 8.45 -5.81 3.00
CA GLN A 80 7.80 -6.51 4.09
C GLN A 80 7.47 -5.52 5.20
N PHE A 81 6.19 -5.38 5.50
CA PHE A 81 5.70 -4.63 6.65
C PHE A 81 5.43 -5.62 7.78
N LEU A 82 6.33 -5.66 8.76
CA LEU A 82 6.26 -6.64 9.86
C LEU A 82 5.20 -6.28 10.90
N THR A 83 4.70 -5.04 10.86
CA THR A 83 3.56 -4.56 11.66
C THR A 83 2.58 -3.81 10.76
N ASP A 84 1.76 -2.91 11.30
CA ASP A 84 0.78 -2.17 10.51
C ASP A 84 1.44 -1.17 9.54
N ALA A 85 0.89 -1.10 8.34
CA ALA A 85 1.26 -0.15 7.29
C ALA A 85 0.08 0.78 6.98
N ARG A 86 0.33 2.08 6.98
CA ARG A 86 -0.73 3.10 7.07
C ARG A 86 -0.56 4.15 5.97
N PHE A 87 -1.25 3.95 4.86
CA PHE A 87 -1.29 4.80 3.67
C PHE A 87 -2.65 5.51 3.54
N GLU A 88 -3.35 5.76 4.66
CA GLU A 88 -4.61 6.49 4.62
C GLU A 88 -4.38 7.88 3.99
N ASP A 89 -5.25 8.33 3.08
CA ASP A 89 -5.15 9.61 2.36
C ASP A 89 -3.88 9.81 1.50
N ALA A 90 -3.09 8.76 1.24
CA ALA A 90 -1.88 8.86 0.42
C ALA A 90 -2.20 9.15 -1.06
N SER A 91 -1.41 10.01 -1.72
CA SER A 91 -1.45 10.22 -3.16
C SER A 91 -0.24 9.60 -3.87
N PHE A 92 -0.52 8.82 -4.90
CA PHE A 92 0.46 8.24 -5.82
C PHE A 92 0.21 8.86 -7.21
N ASP A 93 0.90 9.96 -7.49
CA ASP A 93 0.72 10.71 -8.75
C ASP A 93 1.56 10.11 -9.90
N ALA A 94 2.50 9.22 -9.57
CA ALA A 94 3.25 8.37 -10.48
C ALA A 94 2.92 6.88 -10.23
N PRO A 95 3.37 5.95 -11.10
CA PRO A 95 3.12 4.52 -10.91
C PRO A 95 3.66 4.01 -9.56
N ALA A 96 2.81 3.26 -8.86
CA ALA A 96 3.14 2.61 -7.60
C ALA A 96 3.27 1.09 -7.79
N ASP A 97 4.31 0.48 -7.20
CA ASP A 97 4.54 -0.96 -7.33
C ASP A 97 4.61 -1.62 -5.96
N PHE A 98 3.51 -2.24 -5.55
CA PHE A 98 3.39 -3.10 -4.37
C PHE A 98 3.44 -4.58 -4.74
N SER A 99 3.99 -4.95 -5.91
CA SER A 99 4.03 -6.35 -6.31
C SER A 99 4.83 -7.20 -5.32
N LYS A 100 4.27 -8.35 -4.96
CA LYS A 100 4.87 -9.31 -4.02
C LYS A 100 5.19 -8.71 -2.65
N VAL A 101 4.52 -7.62 -2.26
CA VAL A 101 4.63 -7.05 -0.92
C VAL A 101 4.02 -8.03 0.10
N GLU A 102 4.60 -8.08 1.29
CA GLU A 102 4.07 -8.85 2.42
C GLU A 102 3.59 -7.90 3.52
N PHE A 103 2.30 -7.97 3.86
CA PHE A 103 1.73 -7.25 5.01
C PHE A 103 1.46 -8.24 6.14
N ARG A 104 2.25 -8.17 7.22
CA ARG A 104 2.04 -9.03 8.41
C ARG A 104 1.03 -8.44 9.38
N GLY A 105 0.96 -7.12 9.47
CA GLY A 105 -0.07 -6.38 10.20
C GLY A 105 -1.23 -5.96 9.31
N ILE A 106 -2.04 -5.01 9.80
CA ILE A 106 -3.09 -4.37 9.01
C ILE A 106 -2.46 -3.40 8.01
N ALA A 107 -2.85 -3.50 6.75
CA ALA A 107 -2.54 -2.47 5.75
C ALA A 107 -3.78 -1.62 5.47
N ARG A 108 -3.66 -0.30 5.56
CA ARG A 108 -4.76 0.62 5.22
C ARG A 108 -4.33 1.59 4.15
N PHE A 109 -5.12 1.66 3.09
CA PHE A 109 -5.03 2.56 1.95
C PHE A 109 -6.35 3.32 1.80
N ASP A 110 -7.05 3.53 2.92
CA ASP A 110 -8.35 4.19 2.90
C ASP A 110 -8.19 5.60 2.33
N HIS A 111 -9.06 6.02 1.42
CA HIS A 111 -8.98 7.29 0.70
C HIS A 111 -7.71 7.51 -0.14
N ALA A 112 -6.86 6.49 -0.33
CA ALA A 112 -5.67 6.63 -1.15
C ALA A 112 -6.03 6.82 -2.64
N ARG A 113 -5.23 7.61 -3.35
CA ARG A 113 -5.39 7.88 -4.79
C ARG A 113 -4.22 7.34 -5.58
N PHE A 114 -4.49 6.55 -6.62
CA PHE A 114 -3.51 6.04 -7.58
C PHE A 114 -3.78 6.61 -8.97
N ALA A 115 -3.03 7.63 -9.37
CA ALA A 115 -3.32 8.38 -10.60
C ALA A 115 -2.82 7.69 -11.88
N GLN A 116 -1.67 7.00 -11.83
CA GLN A 116 -0.95 6.48 -13.01
C GLN A 116 -0.77 4.94 -13.01
N GLY A 117 -1.64 4.23 -12.28
CA GLY A 117 -1.66 2.77 -12.19
C GLY A 117 -0.91 2.26 -10.96
N ALA A 118 -1.32 1.09 -10.47
CA ALA A 118 -0.74 0.48 -9.30
C ALA A 118 -0.70 -1.04 -9.43
N SER A 119 0.44 -1.64 -9.11
CA SER A 119 0.57 -3.10 -9.06
C SER A 119 0.48 -3.57 -7.62
N PHE A 120 -0.43 -4.50 -7.34
CA PHE A 120 -0.53 -5.30 -6.13
C PHE A 120 -0.35 -6.80 -6.46
N ALA A 121 0.18 -7.13 -7.64
CA ALA A 121 0.28 -8.49 -8.12
C ALA A 121 1.11 -9.37 -7.17
N GLY A 122 0.57 -10.52 -6.79
CA GLY A 122 1.21 -11.45 -5.86
C GLY A 122 1.39 -10.91 -4.44
N THR A 123 0.68 -9.85 -4.05
CA THR A 123 0.65 -9.37 -2.65
C THR A 123 0.19 -10.50 -1.73
N VAL A 124 0.84 -10.65 -0.58
CA VAL A 124 0.36 -11.55 0.48
C VAL A 124 0.08 -10.73 1.73
N SER A 125 -1.13 -10.82 2.26
CA SER A 125 -1.51 -10.15 3.51
C SER A 125 -2.03 -11.12 4.54
N TYR A 126 -1.40 -11.16 5.70
CA TYR A 126 -1.83 -11.92 6.86
C TYR A 126 -2.86 -11.16 7.69
N GLY A 127 -2.71 -9.83 7.78
CA GLY A 127 -3.72 -8.94 8.34
C GLY A 127 -4.77 -8.53 7.31
N ASN A 128 -5.70 -7.70 7.75
CA ASN A 128 -6.71 -7.13 6.85
C ASN A 128 -6.06 -6.06 5.96
N VAL A 129 -6.44 -6.04 4.68
CA VAL A 129 -6.16 -4.92 3.78
C VAL A 129 -7.43 -4.09 3.60
N SER A 130 -7.33 -2.79 3.80
CA SER A 130 -8.42 -1.85 3.56
C SER A 130 -8.04 -0.89 2.44
N LEU A 131 -8.93 -0.78 1.46
CA LEU A 131 -8.91 0.13 0.31
C LEU A 131 -10.17 1.00 0.31
N ALA A 132 -10.82 1.18 1.46
CA ALA A 132 -12.12 1.82 1.53
C ALA A 132 -12.01 3.26 0.98
N HIS A 133 -12.89 3.63 0.08
CA HIS A 133 -12.86 4.94 -0.61
C HIS A 133 -11.58 5.22 -1.44
N ALA A 134 -10.72 4.23 -1.68
CA ALA A 134 -9.57 4.42 -2.56
C ALA A 134 -10.02 4.63 -4.02
N ASP A 135 -9.26 5.43 -4.76
CA ASP A 135 -9.52 5.77 -6.16
C ASP A 135 -8.34 5.38 -7.05
N PHE A 136 -8.57 4.39 -7.91
CA PHE A 136 -7.65 3.98 -8.96
C PHE A 136 -8.05 4.68 -10.25
N GLY A 137 -7.37 5.77 -10.57
CA GLY A 137 -7.60 6.56 -11.79
C GLY A 137 -7.12 5.87 -13.07
N ALA A 138 -6.31 4.83 -12.95
CA ALA A 138 -5.81 4.00 -14.03
C ALA A 138 -5.83 2.51 -13.61
N PRO A 139 -5.75 1.56 -14.57
CA PRO A 139 -5.84 0.13 -14.26
C PRO A 139 -4.86 -0.30 -13.19
N ALA A 140 -5.34 -1.09 -12.24
CA ALA A 140 -4.51 -1.75 -11.23
C ALA A 140 -4.36 -3.26 -11.50
N ASP A 141 -3.31 -3.86 -10.98
CA ASP A 141 -3.03 -5.29 -11.14
C ASP A 141 -3.06 -5.98 -9.77
N PHE A 142 -4.08 -6.80 -9.51
CA PHE A 142 -4.22 -7.61 -8.30
C PHE A 142 -3.96 -9.10 -8.56
N ARG A 143 -3.36 -9.44 -9.70
CA ARG A 143 -3.24 -10.84 -10.10
C ARG A 143 -2.50 -11.68 -9.09
N GLY A 144 -3.07 -12.84 -8.75
CA GLY A 144 -2.49 -13.80 -7.81
C GLY A 144 -2.24 -13.23 -6.41
N ALA A 145 -2.90 -12.13 -6.02
CA ALA A 145 -2.81 -11.62 -4.66
C ALA A 145 -3.58 -12.52 -3.68
N GLU A 146 -3.03 -12.71 -2.48
CA GLU A 146 -3.58 -13.55 -1.42
C GLU A 146 -3.89 -12.71 -0.17
N TYR A 147 -5.17 -12.52 0.12
CA TYR A 147 -5.66 -11.76 1.28
C TYR A 147 -6.20 -12.71 2.34
N LEU A 148 -5.32 -13.14 3.25
CA LEU A 148 -5.65 -14.10 4.31
C LEU A 148 -6.56 -13.50 5.38
N GLY A 149 -6.28 -12.28 5.84
CA GLY A 149 -7.14 -11.55 6.78
C GLY A 149 -8.46 -11.05 6.15
N GLY A 150 -8.45 -10.88 4.83
CA GLY A 150 -9.55 -10.32 4.04
C GLY A 150 -9.22 -8.96 3.45
N ILE A 151 -10.10 -8.50 2.59
CA ILE A 151 -9.96 -7.23 1.85
C ILE A 151 -11.26 -6.42 1.92
N TRP A 152 -11.10 -5.13 2.23
CA TRP A 152 -12.18 -4.17 2.37
C TRP A 152 -12.10 -3.13 1.25
N CYS A 153 -13.01 -3.20 0.30
CA CYS A 153 -13.10 -2.29 -0.83
C CYS A 153 -14.41 -1.47 -0.81
N ASP A 154 -14.91 -1.12 0.39
CA ASP A 154 -16.15 -0.32 0.46
C ASP A 154 -15.97 1.01 -0.27
N SER A 155 -16.88 1.29 -1.20
CA SER A 155 -16.85 2.52 -2.01
C SER A 155 -15.53 2.75 -2.77
N THR A 156 -14.75 1.70 -3.03
CA THR A 156 -13.52 1.78 -3.83
C THR A 156 -13.85 1.92 -5.30
N ALA A 157 -13.10 2.78 -5.98
CA ALA A 157 -13.20 3.02 -7.41
C ALA A 157 -12.04 2.36 -8.15
N PHE A 158 -12.31 1.26 -8.85
CA PHE A 158 -11.34 0.63 -9.74
C PHE A 158 -11.53 1.13 -11.18
N ALA A 159 -10.46 1.49 -11.88
CA ALA A 159 -10.51 1.80 -13.31
C ALA A 159 -10.87 0.56 -14.13
N GLU A 160 -11.52 0.76 -15.28
CA GLU A 160 -11.69 -0.31 -16.28
C GLU A 160 -10.35 -0.95 -16.64
N GLY A 161 -10.32 -2.26 -16.84
CA GLY A 161 -9.08 -3.00 -17.10
C GLY A 161 -8.28 -3.38 -15.85
N THR A 162 -8.77 -3.04 -14.65
CA THR A 162 -8.20 -3.59 -13.40
C THR A 162 -8.30 -5.11 -13.40
N ASP A 163 -7.19 -5.78 -13.16
CA ASP A 163 -7.08 -7.23 -13.23
C ASP A 163 -7.15 -7.86 -11.84
N PHE A 164 -8.10 -8.77 -11.64
CA PHE A 164 -8.30 -9.52 -10.40
C PHE A 164 -8.05 -11.02 -10.58
N SER A 165 -7.47 -11.44 -11.71
CA SER A 165 -7.30 -12.87 -12.04
C SER A 165 -6.49 -13.57 -10.96
N ASP A 166 -6.93 -14.77 -10.57
CA ASP A 166 -6.28 -15.59 -9.54
C ASP A 166 -6.22 -14.97 -8.13
N ILE A 167 -6.90 -13.85 -7.86
CA ILE A 167 -6.99 -13.31 -6.50
C ILE A 167 -7.65 -14.32 -5.56
N GLN A 168 -7.03 -14.54 -4.40
CA GLN A 168 -7.53 -15.41 -3.35
C GLN A 168 -7.85 -14.57 -2.11
N VAL A 169 -9.09 -14.68 -1.63
CA VAL A 169 -9.51 -14.06 -0.37
C VAL A 169 -9.93 -15.18 0.58
N HIS A 170 -9.23 -15.28 1.71
CA HIS A 170 -9.50 -16.29 2.75
C HIS A 170 -10.21 -15.70 3.97
N GLY A 171 -10.21 -14.38 4.08
CA GLY A 171 -10.92 -13.65 5.11
C GLY A 171 -12.23 -13.06 4.59
N ARG A 172 -12.63 -11.93 5.16
CA ARG A 172 -13.84 -11.23 4.72
C ARG A 172 -13.58 -10.47 3.42
N LEU A 173 -14.54 -10.56 2.49
CA LEU A 173 -14.60 -9.73 1.29
C LEU A 173 -15.72 -8.69 1.45
N TRP A 174 -15.35 -7.41 1.39
CA TRP A 174 -16.31 -6.31 1.49
C TRP A 174 -16.22 -5.43 0.25
N ILE A 175 -17.21 -5.49 -0.63
CA ILE A 175 -17.20 -4.76 -1.91
C ILE A 175 -18.42 -3.86 -2.07
N ARG A 176 -19.08 -3.54 -0.96
CA ARG A 176 -20.26 -2.67 -0.93
C ARG A 176 -19.92 -1.34 -1.59
N ARG A 177 -20.69 -0.97 -2.61
CA ARG A 177 -20.51 0.27 -3.41
C ARG A 177 -19.16 0.37 -4.13
N ALA A 178 -18.36 -0.70 -4.15
CA ALA A 178 -17.18 -0.75 -5.00
C ALA A 178 -17.60 -0.74 -6.46
N ARG A 179 -16.81 -0.09 -7.32
CA ARG A 179 -17.07 -0.03 -8.76
C ARG A 179 -15.85 -0.46 -9.57
N LEU A 180 -16.10 -1.05 -10.73
CA LEU A 180 -15.13 -1.27 -11.80
C LEU A 180 -15.59 -0.44 -13.01
N GLY A 181 -14.82 0.58 -13.37
CA GLY A 181 -15.30 1.63 -14.26
C GLY A 181 -16.53 2.32 -13.67
N THR A 182 -17.64 2.30 -14.40
CA THR A 182 -18.93 2.84 -13.93
C THR A 182 -19.87 1.78 -13.35
N ALA A 183 -19.51 0.49 -13.44
CA ALA A 183 -20.37 -0.61 -13.00
C ALA A 183 -20.06 -1.02 -11.56
N PRO A 184 -21.04 -1.55 -10.80
CA PRO A 184 -20.77 -2.21 -9.52
C PRO A 184 -19.76 -3.34 -9.69
N LEU A 185 -18.83 -3.46 -8.74
CA LEU A 185 -17.87 -4.56 -8.71
C LEU A 185 -18.58 -5.87 -8.33
N ALA A 186 -18.44 -6.88 -9.17
CA ALA A 186 -19.04 -8.19 -8.96
C ALA A 186 -18.13 -9.11 -8.12
N ALA A 187 -18.75 -9.90 -7.24
CA ALA A 187 -18.04 -10.80 -6.33
C ALA A 187 -17.42 -12.03 -7.04
N ASP A 188 -17.93 -12.41 -8.22
CA ASP A 188 -17.44 -13.54 -9.02
C ASP A 188 -16.02 -13.34 -9.57
N ARG A 189 -15.50 -12.12 -9.50
CA ARG A 189 -14.11 -11.77 -9.80
C ARG A 189 -13.13 -12.23 -8.72
N PHE A 190 -13.63 -12.64 -7.56
CA PHE A 190 -12.82 -13.06 -6.42
C PHE A 190 -12.97 -14.55 -6.17
N THR A 191 -11.84 -15.25 -6.02
CA THR A 191 -11.88 -16.62 -5.52
C THR A 191 -11.92 -16.57 -4.00
N LEU A 192 -12.97 -17.15 -3.40
CA LEU A 192 -13.12 -17.26 -1.96
C LEU A 192 -12.74 -18.66 -1.51
N SER A 193 -11.65 -18.78 -0.74
CA SER A 193 -11.25 -20.06 -0.17
C SER A 193 -12.14 -20.45 1.01
N PHE A 194 -12.40 -19.50 1.91
CA PHE A 194 -13.30 -19.62 3.07
C PHE A 194 -13.81 -18.21 3.40
N GLY A 195 -15.12 -17.98 3.56
CA GLY A 195 -15.61 -16.64 3.92
C GLY A 195 -17.04 -16.31 3.50
N TYR A 196 -17.51 -15.12 3.91
CA TYR A 196 -18.79 -14.53 3.50
C TYR A 196 -18.54 -13.27 2.68
N THR A 197 -19.31 -13.10 1.62
CA THR A 197 -19.32 -11.90 0.79
C THR A 197 -20.33 -10.89 1.32
N TYR A 198 -19.91 -9.62 1.42
CA TYR A 198 -20.82 -8.48 1.58
C TYR A 198 -20.72 -7.62 0.32
N ALA A 199 -21.66 -7.85 -0.60
CA ALA A 199 -21.79 -7.14 -1.88
C ALA A 199 -22.97 -6.16 -1.83
#